data_AF-A0A6I5ZP28-F1
#
_entry.id   AF-A0A6I5ZP28-F1
#
_cell.length_a   1.000
_cell.length_b   1.000
_cell.length_c   1.000
_cell.angle_alpha   90.00
_cell.angle_beta   90.00
_cell.angle_gamma   90.00
#
_symmetry.space_group_name_H-M   'P 1'
#
loop_
_entity.id
_entity.type
_entity.pdbx_description
1 polymer ?
#
loop_
_entity_poly.entity_id
_entity_poly.type
_entity_poly.pdbx_seq_one_letter_code
_entity_poly.pdbx_strand_id
1 'polypeptide(L)' 'MQVVQERVYKAIADLMRMPGELNALERAYQDEGYHVERGFAGTVILKLEDGEVHFVPGGTLIRQIVFRN' A
#
# COMPACT_ATOMS: atom_id res chain seq x y z
N MET A 1 3.42 0.12 -17.74
CA MET A 1 3.81 0.16 -16.32
C MET A 1 4.41 -1.19 -15.95
N GLN A 2 5.66 -1.20 -15.48
CA GLN A 2 6.42 -2.41 -15.17
C GLN A 2 6.58 -2.55 -13.65
N VAL A 3 6.37 -3.76 -13.10
CA VAL A 3 6.72 -4.07 -11.70
C VAL A 3 8.24 -4.07 -11.58
N VAL A 4 8.77 -3.23 -10.68
CA VAL A 4 10.22 -3.12 -10.46
C VAL A 4 10.63 -3.81 -9.17
N GLN A 5 9.77 -3.82 -8.15
CA GLN A 5 10.09 -4.40 -6.85
C GLN A 5 8.84 -4.87 -6.10
N GLU A 6 8.96 -6.00 -5.41
CA GLU A 6 7.99 -6.50 -4.44
C GLU A 6 8.69 -6.85 -3.13
N ARG A 7 8.11 -6.44 -1.99
CA ARG A 7 8.61 -6.81 -0.66
C ARG A 7 7.50 -6.87 0.38
N VAL A 8 7.77 -7.56 1.49
CA VAL A 8 6.92 -7.48 2.68
C VAL A 8 7.09 -6.10 3.30
N TYR A 9 6.00 -5.35 3.41
CA TYR A 9 5.97 -4.07 4.11
C TYR A 9 5.80 -4.27 5.61
N LYS A 10 4.79 -5.06 5.98
CA LYS A 10 4.43 -5.29 7.38
C LYS A 10 3.81 -6.67 7.56
N ALA A 11 4.16 -7.35 8.64
CA ALA A 11 3.44 -8.53 9.11
C ALA A 11 2.32 -8.13 10.07
N ILE A 12 1.14 -8.73 9.87
CA ILE A 12 -0.09 -8.48 10.62
C ILE A 12 -0.47 -9.78 11.32
N ALA A 13 -0.21 -9.83 12.64
CA ALA A 13 -0.49 -11.01 13.46
C ALA A 13 -2.00 -11.33 13.55
N ASP A 14 -2.85 -10.31 13.49
CA ASP A 14 -4.31 -10.42 13.53
C ASP A 14 -4.92 -9.82 12.26
N LEU A 15 -5.42 -10.68 11.38
CA LEU A 15 -6.02 -10.30 10.10
C LEU A 15 -7.17 -9.29 10.23
N MET A 16 -7.89 -9.31 11.36
CA MET A 16 -8.98 -8.37 11.61
C MET A 16 -8.50 -6.92 11.73
N ARG A 17 -7.20 -6.71 12.03
CA ARG A 17 -6.58 -5.38 12.10
C ARG A 17 -6.13 -4.85 10.75
N MET A 18 -6.00 -5.71 9.73
CA MET A 18 -5.43 -5.31 8.44
C MET A 18 -6.15 -4.13 7.76
N PRO A 19 -7.50 -4.03 7.77
CA PRO A 19 -8.17 -2.84 7.24
C PRO A 19 -7.80 -1.55 7.99
N GLY A 20 -7.70 -1.62 9.32
CA GLY A 20 -7.30 -0.48 10.15
C GLY A 20 -5.86 -0.04 9.88
N GLU A 21 -4.97 -1.00 9.66
CA GLU A 21 -3.56 -0.78 9.33
C GLU A 21 -3.40 -0.11 7.95
N LEU A 22 -4.16 -0.57 6.95
CA LEU A 22 -4.18 0.08 5.63
C LEU A 22 -4.78 1.49 5.69
N ASN A 23 -5.80 1.72 6.53
CA ASN A 23 -6.36 3.06 6.73
C ASN A 23 -5.39 4.00 7.45
N ALA A 24 -4.63 3.50 8.42
CA ALA A 24 -3.59 4.27 9.10
C ALA A 24 -2.47 4.64 8.11
N LEU A 25 -2.09 3.71 7.23
CA LEU A 25 -1.08 3.93 6.19
C LEU A 25 -1.51 5.01 5.20
N GLU A 26 -2.75 4.94 4.70
CA GLU A 26 -3.32 5.96 3.83
C GLU A 26 -3.25 7.35 4.46
N ARG A 27 -3.70 7.48 5.71
CA ARG A 27 -3.69 8.77 6.43
C ARG A 27 -2.28 9.32 6.60
N ALA A 28 -1.33 8.47 6.99
CA ALA A 28 0.06 8.89 7.17
C ALA A 28 0.64 9.50 5.87
N TYR A 29 0.40 8.85 4.73
CA TYR A 29 0.89 9.38 3.45
C TYR A 29 0.12 10.61 2.96
N GLN A 30 -1.18 10.71 3.23
CA GLN A 30 -1.95 11.93 2.97
C GLN A 30 -1.43 13.11 3.81
N ASP A 31 -1.11 12.87 5.09
CA ASP A 31 -0.54 13.87 6.01
C ASP A 31 0.86 14.33 5.56
N GLU A 32 1.62 13.45 4.90
CA GLU A 32 2.90 13.78 4.25
C GLU A 32 2.73 14.50 2.90
N GLY A 33 1.49 14.68 2.41
CA GLY A 33 1.16 15.40 1.18
C GLY A 33 1.15 14.56 -0.09
N TYR A 34 1.24 13.23 0.01
CA TYR A 34 1.13 12.34 -1.16
C TYR A 34 -0.31 12.23 -1.65
N HIS A 35 -0.46 12.04 -2.97
CA HIS A 35 -1.75 11.66 -3.54
C HIS A 35 -1.96 10.14 -3.37
N VAL A 36 -3.00 9.78 -2.62
CA VAL A 36 -3.30 8.39 -2.27
C VAL A 36 -4.69 8.02 -2.78
N GLU A 37 -4.78 6.88 -3.47
CA GLU A 37 -6.01 6.26 -3.95
C GLU A 37 -6.30 4.93 -3.25
N ARG A 38 -7.57 4.50 -3.29
CA ARG A 38 -8.02 3.21 -2.76
C ARG A 38 -8.34 2.23 -3.88
N GLY A 39 -7.64 1.10 -3.87
CA GLY A 39 -7.86 -0.03 -4.76
C GLY A 39 -8.77 -1.10 -4.16
N PHE A 40 -8.89 -2.22 -4.88
CA PHE A 40 -9.66 -3.38 -4.44
C PHE A 40 -9.18 -3.93 -3.09
N ALA A 41 -10.13 -4.46 -2.29
CA ALA A 41 -9.88 -5.00 -0.96
C ALA A 41 -9.18 -4.03 0.03
N GLY A 42 -9.30 -2.72 -0.20
CA GLY A 42 -8.67 -1.72 0.66
C GLY A 42 -7.18 -1.51 0.41
N THR A 43 -6.68 -1.95 -0.75
CA THR A 43 -5.32 -1.62 -1.20
C THR A 43 -5.09 -0.11 -1.17
N VAL A 44 -3.93 0.31 -0.66
CA VAL A 44 -3.52 1.73 -0.66
C VAL A 44 -2.57 1.94 -1.83
N ILE A 45 -2.88 2.90 -2.71
CA ILE A 45 -2.09 3.19 -3.91
C ILE A 45 -1.56 4.61 -3.80
N LEU A 46 -0.24 4.75 -3.69
CA LEU A 46 0.43 6.05 -3.75
C LEU A 46 0.76 6.37 -5.20
N LYS A 47 0.29 7.51 -5.69
CA LYS A 47 0.65 8.03 -7.01
C LYS A 47 1.89 8.88 -6.89
N LEU A 48 2.93 8.53 -7.65
CA LEU A 48 4.19 9.25 -7.73
C LEU A 48 4.34 9.82 -9.15
N GLU A 49 5.26 10.77 -9.32
CA GLU A 49 5.54 11.36 -10.64
C GLU A 49 6.09 10.32 -11.64
N ASP A 50 6.85 9.34 -11.15
CA ASP A 50 7.55 8.33 -11.96
C ASP A 50 6.90 6.93 -11.89
N GLY A 51 5.73 6.80 -11.25
CA GLY A 51 5.03 5.54 -11.13
C GLY A 51 4.08 5.48 -9.95
N GLU A 52 3.99 4.31 -9.31
CA GLU A 52 3.08 4.11 -8.18
C GLU A 52 3.56 3.02 -7.23
N VAL A 53 3.13 3.12 -5.98
CA VAL A 53 3.42 2.16 -4.92
C VAL A 53 2.11 1.62 -4.36
N HIS A 54 1.93 0.30 -4.42
CA HIS A 54 0.74 -0.38 -3.95
C HIS A 54 1.03 -1.12 -2.66
N PHE A 55 0.19 -0.90 -1.64
CA PHE A 55 0.18 -1.67 -0.41
C PHE A 55 -1.02 -2.61 -0.41
N VAL A 56 -0.74 -3.88 -0.71
CA VAL A 56 -1.75 -4.91 -0.99
C VAL A 56 -1.87 -5.87 0.19
N PRO A 57 -3.08 -6.19 0.66
CA PRO A 57 -3.29 -7.24 1.65
C PRO A 57 -2.92 -8.62 1.06
N GLY A 58 -2.10 -9.39 1.77
CA GLY A 58 -1.62 -10.70 1.34
C GLY A 58 -1.49 -11.69 2.50
N GLY A 59 -2.60 -12.36 2.85
CA GLY A 59 -2.64 -13.25 4.00
C GLY A 59 -2.40 -12.47 5.30
N THR A 60 -1.43 -12.89 6.11
CA THR A 60 -1.00 -12.21 7.35
C THR A 60 0.04 -11.11 7.11
N LEU A 61 0.17 -10.61 5.88
CA LEU A 61 1.16 -9.60 5.51
C LEU A 61 0.51 -8.51 4.67
N ILE A 62 1.06 -7.30 4.75
CA ILE A 62 0.87 -6.25 3.75
C ILE A 62 2.11 -6.28 2.86
N ARG A 63 1.90 -6.42 1.55
CA ARG A 63 2.95 -6.38 0.54
C ARG A 63 3.07 -4.98 -0.02
N GLN A 64 4.28 -4.52 -0.26
CA GLN A 64 4.55 -3.31 -1.02
C GLN A 64 5.04 -3.71 -2.42
N ILE A 65 4.34 -3.22 -3.44
CA ILE A 65 4.67 -3.44 -4.85
C ILE A 65 4.94 -2.07 -5.48
N VAL A 66 6.11 -1.92 -6.09
CA VAL A 66 6.54 -0.67 -6.74
C VAL A 66 6.49 -0.86 -8.25
N PHE A 67 5.79 0.05 -8.91
CA PHE A 67 5.67 0.14 -10.35
C PHE A 67 6.35 1.42 -10.86
N ARG A 68 7.00 1.34 -12.01
CA ARG A 68 7.54 2.51 -12.72
C ARG A 68 6.99 2.58 -14.15
N ASN A 69 6.92 3.81 -14.66
CA ASN A 69 6.50 4.11 -16.03
C ASN A 69 7.58 3.77 -17.05
#